data_AF-A0A3D4X0L7-F1
#
_entry.id   AF-A0A3D4X0L7-F1
#
_cell.length_a   1.000
_cell.length_b   1.000
_cell.length_c   1.000
_cell.angle_alpha   90.00
_cell.angle_beta   90.00
_cell.angle_gamma   90.00
#
_symmetry.space_group_name_H-M   'P 1'
#
loop_
_entity.id
_entity.type
_entity.pdbx_description
1 polymer ?
#
loop_
_entity_poly.entity_id
_entity_poly.type
_entity_poly.pdbx_seq_one_letter_code
_entity_poly.pdbx_strand_id
1 'polypeptide(L)'
;PKHHRPGTKHLGSDDFLWEELRRLGGTDEVALAHPELRAALMPTLRADYRLVEMYQPTLGPPVSMPITAFTGDRDPEALVPEVADWEHATTGPFDFKVFPGDHFYLVPEADGVLSGILDGLNSPAR
;
A
#
# COMPACT_ATOMS: atom_id res chain seq x y z
N PRO A 1 10.97 2.13 -6.48
CA PRO A 1 10.27 0.87 -6.81
C PRO A 1 10.25 0.64 -8.31
N LYS A 2 10.66 -0.56 -8.77
CA LYS A 2 10.70 -0.91 -10.20
C LYS A 2 9.30 -1.14 -10.78
N HIS A 3 8.34 -1.49 -9.92
CA HIS A 3 6.95 -1.74 -10.29
C HIS A 3 6.12 -0.50 -10.00
N HIS A 4 5.71 0.16 -11.07
CA HIS A 4 4.63 1.13 -11.04
C HIS A 4 3.64 0.74 -12.13
N ARG A 5 2.37 0.71 -11.78
CA ARG A 5 1.28 0.44 -12.71
C ARG A 5 0.55 1.75 -12.94
N PRO A 6 0.76 2.42 -14.08
CA PRO A 6 -0.08 3.54 -14.46
C PRO A 6 -1.54 3.08 -14.45
N GLY A 7 -2.41 3.94 -13.93
CA GLY A 7 -3.82 3.63 -13.81
C GLY A 7 -4.71 4.76 -14.30
N THR A 8 -5.96 4.42 -14.56
CA THR A 8 -7.00 5.35 -15.02
C THR A 8 -8.18 5.40 -14.06
N LYS A 9 -8.06 4.84 -12.84
CA LYS A 9 -9.14 4.80 -11.85
C LYS A 9 -9.60 6.22 -11.52
N HIS A 10 -8.67 7.17 -11.40
CA HIS A 10 -8.99 8.59 -11.18
C HIS A 10 -9.78 9.26 -12.31
N LEU A 11 -9.91 8.64 -13.49
CA LEU A 11 -10.75 9.09 -14.61
C LEU A 11 -12.14 8.45 -14.61
N GLY A 12 -12.35 7.41 -13.80
CA GLY A 12 -13.63 6.71 -13.67
C GLY A 12 -14.71 7.52 -12.96
N SER A 13 -15.94 7.03 -12.96
CA SER A 13 -17.03 7.64 -12.18
C SER A 13 -16.77 7.57 -10.67
N ASP A 14 -17.50 8.35 -9.89
CA ASP A 14 -17.47 8.26 -8.42
C ASP A 14 -17.88 6.85 -7.96
N ASP A 15 -18.89 6.25 -8.58
CA ASP A 15 -19.34 4.89 -8.28
C ASP A 15 -18.24 3.84 -8.53
N PHE A 16 -17.51 3.98 -9.64
CA PHE A 16 -16.39 3.11 -9.96
C PHE A 16 -15.29 3.20 -8.88
N LEU A 17 -14.91 4.41 -8.46
CA LEU A 17 -13.92 4.60 -7.40
C LEU A 17 -14.39 4.01 -6.07
N TRP A 18 -15.69 4.09 -5.76
CA TRP A 18 -16.26 3.46 -4.57
C TRP A 18 -16.24 1.94 -4.62
N GLU A 19 -16.54 1.35 -5.78
CA GLU A 19 -16.44 -0.10 -5.96
C GLU A 19 -15.01 -0.58 -5.81
N GLU A 20 -14.04 0.19 -6.30
CA GLU A 20 -12.62 -0.13 -6.17
C GLU A 20 -12.15 -0.12 -4.71
N LEU A 21 -12.54 0.90 -3.93
CA LEU A 21 -12.23 0.95 -2.50
C LEU A 21 -12.88 -0.20 -1.72
N ARG A 22 -14.08 -0.63 -2.11
CA ARG A 22 -14.73 -1.82 -1.54
C ARG A 22 -13.99 -3.09 -1.91
N ARG A 23 -13.55 -3.24 -3.17
CA ARG A 23 -12.79 -4.39 -3.67
C ARG A 23 -11.49 -4.60 -2.91
N LEU A 24 -10.84 -3.52 -2.50
CA LEU A 24 -9.58 -3.58 -1.74
C LEU A 24 -9.77 -3.99 -0.28
N GLY A 25 -10.99 -3.96 0.27
CA GLY A 25 -11.26 -4.28 1.68
C GLY A 25 -11.13 -3.08 2.63
N GLY A 26 -11.01 -1.86 2.08
CA GLY A 26 -10.57 -0.68 2.82
C GLY A 26 -11.60 0.29 3.33
N THR A 27 -12.85 0.14 2.89
CA THR A 27 -13.86 1.15 3.20
C THR A 27 -14.67 0.72 4.39
N ASP A 28 -14.60 1.53 5.44
CA ASP A 28 -15.53 1.48 6.56
C ASP A 28 -16.97 1.49 6.02
N GLU A 29 -17.76 0.48 6.37
CA GLU A 29 -19.14 0.33 5.92
C GLU A 29 -19.99 1.57 6.24
N VAL A 30 -19.56 2.36 7.21
CA VAL A 30 -20.16 3.65 7.59
C VAL A 30 -20.08 4.68 6.46
N ALA A 31 -18.93 4.83 5.78
CA ALA A 31 -18.83 5.71 4.61
C ALA A 31 -19.65 5.16 3.43
N LEU A 32 -19.79 3.83 3.35
CA LEU A 32 -20.66 3.19 2.37
C LEU A 32 -22.15 3.45 2.65
N ALA A 33 -22.56 3.73 3.89
CA ALA A 33 -23.96 3.93 4.26
C ALA A 33 -24.49 5.36 4.06
N HIS A 34 -23.61 6.36 3.88
CA HIS A 34 -23.99 7.79 3.88
C HIS A 34 -23.61 8.52 2.57
N PRO A 35 -24.57 8.78 1.65
CA PRO A 35 -24.30 9.44 0.37
C PRO A 35 -23.64 10.81 0.48
N GLU A 36 -23.98 11.59 1.51
CA GLU A 36 -23.38 12.92 1.73
C GLU A 36 -21.90 12.82 2.10
N LEU A 37 -21.53 11.84 2.94
CA LEU A 37 -20.15 11.58 3.30
C LEU A 37 -19.35 11.07 2.09
N ARG A 38 -19.95 10.22 1.25
CA ARG A 38 -19.34 9.79 -0.02
C ARG A 38 -19.03 10.99 -0.92
N ALA A 39 -20.00 11.87 -1.13
CA ALA A 39 -19.81 13.05 -1.96
C ALA A 39 -18.71 13.98 -1.42
N ALA A 40 -18.63 14.12 -0.09
CA ALA A 40 -17.61 14.94 0.56
C ALA A 40 -16.18 14.38 0.44
N LEU A 41 -16.01 13.05 0.48
CA LEU A 41 -14.69 12.41 0.41
C LEU A 41 -14.14 12.27 -1.02
N MET A 42 -15.03 12.27 -2.02
CA MET A 42 -14.67 11.90 -3.38
C MET A 42 -13.63 12.82 -4.06
N PRO A 43 -13.65 14.15 -3.86
CA PRO A 43 -12.59 15.01 -4.39
C PRO A 43 -11.19 14.62 -3.89
N THR A 44 -11.06 14.28 -2.61
CA THR A 44 -9.78 13.87 -2.00
C THR A 44 -9.37 12.49 -2.51
N LEU A 45 -10.27 11.50 -2.48
CA LEU A 45 -9.99 10.15 -2.96
C LEU A 45 -9.52 10.15 -4.42
N ARG A 46 -10.18 10.92 -5.28
CA ARG A 46 -9.80 11.05 -6.69
C ARG A 46 -8.43 11.70 -6.87
N ALA A 47 -8.11 12.71 -6.05
CA ALA A 47 -6.80 13.35 -6.07
C ALA A 47 -5.68 12.38 -5.66
N ASP A 48 -5.92 11.57 -4.63
CA ASP A 48 -4.96 10.57 -4.15
C ASP A 48 -4.75 9.45 -5.17
N TYR A 49 -5.81 8.91 -5.77
CA TYR A 49 -5.70 7.95 -6.87
C TYR A 49 -4.89 8.54 -8.03
N ARG A 50 -5.17 9.78 -8.43
CA ARG A 50 -4.41 10.43 -9.50
C ARG A 50 -2.92 10.53 -9.15
N LEU A 51 -2.58 10.89 -7.92
CA LEU A 51 -1.19 11.01 -7.48
C LEU A 51 -0.46 9.67 -7.54
N VAL A 52 -1.07 8.60 -7.03
CA VAL A 52 -0.47 7.25 -7.05
C VAL A 52 -0.38 6.70 -8.47
N GLU A 53 -1.44 6.85 -9.27
CA GLU A 53 -1.50 6.31 -10.65
C GLU A 53 -0.62 7.06 -11.63
N MET A 54 -0.33 8.34 -11.39
CA MET A 54 0.55 9.15 -12.24
C MET A 54 1.99 9.24 -11.72
N TYR A 55 2.30 8.59 -10.60
CA TYR A 55 3.64 8.60 -10.02
C TYR A 55 4.65 7.96 -10.98
N GLN A 56 5.60 8.75 -11.50
CA GLN A 56 6.70 8.23 -12.30
C GLN A 56 7.98 8.21 -11.45
N PRO A 57 8.42 7.05 -10.96
CA PRO A 57 9.62 6.98 -10.14
C PRO A 57 10.86 7.32 -10.97
N THR A 58 11.58 8.36 -10.57
CA THR A 58 12.98 8.52 -10.98
C THR A 58 13.83 7.61 -10.10
N LEU A 59 14.38 6.54 -10.69
CA LEU A 59 15.25 5.62 -9.95
C LEU A 59 16.57 6.33 -9.61
N GLY A 60 16.67 6.81 -8.37
CA GLY A 60 17.92 7.25 -7.76
C GLY A 60 18.79 6.07 -7.28
N PRO A 61 19.98 6.34 -6.74
CA PRO A 61 20.77 5.28 -6.08
C PRO A 61 19.98 4.67 -4.91
N PRO A 62 20.17 3.38 -4.61
CA PRO A 62 19.57 2.76 -3.43
C PRO A 62 19.97 3.50 -2.14
N VAL A 63 19.08 3.52 -1.15
CA VAL A 63 19.38 4.11 0.15
C VAL A 63 20.33 3.21 0.96
N SER A 64 21.04 3.74 1.94
CA SER A 64 21.90 2.92 2.83
C SER A 64 21.18 2.44 4.10
N MET A 65 19.93 2.86 4.31
CA MET A 65 19.14 2.51 5.49
C MET A 65 18.53 1.10 5.37
N PRO A 66 18.34 0.39 6.48
CA PRO A 66 17.56 -0.85 6.47
C PRO A 66 16.15 -0.62 5.92
N ILE A 67 15.64 -1.60 5.18
CA ILE A 67 14.25 -1.63 4.72
C ILE A 67 13.60 -2.90 5.23
N THR A 68 12.46 -2.77 5.92
CA THR A 68 11.57 -3.88 6.21
C THR A 68 10.30 -3.69 5.39
N ALA A 69 9.99 -4.64 4.51
CA ALA A 69 8.80 -4.62 3.68
C ALA A 69 7.73 -5.60 4.20
N PHE A 70 6.47 -5.20 4.08
CA PHE A 70 5.31 -5.97 4.54
C PHE A 70 4.26 -6.03 3.42
N THR A 71 3.63 -7.19 3.23
CA THR A 71 2.47 -7.32 2.33
C THR A 71 1.52 -8.44 2.74
N GLY A 72 0.28 -8.39 2.26
CA GLY A 72 -0.70 -9.46 2.36
C GLY A 72 -0.48 -10.54 1.29
N ASP A 73 -0.72 -11.80 1.63
CA ASP A 73 -0.62 -12.94 0.72
C ASP A 73 -1.66 -12.92 -0.42
N ARG A 74 -2.72 -12.12 -0.27
CA ARG A 74 -3.82 -11.94 -1.22
C ARG A 74 -4.02 -10.48 -1.62
N ASP A 75 -3.04 -9.60 -1.39
CA ASP A 75 -3.11 -8.20 -1.83
C ASP A 75 -3.06 -8.14 -3.38
N PRO A 76 -4.11 -7.65 -4.06
CA PRO A 76 -4.13 -7.57 -5.52
C PRO A 76 -3.32 -6.39 -6.09
N GLU A 77 -3.03 -5.36 -5.29
CA GLU A 77 -2.31 -4.15 -5.71
C GLU A 77 -0.82 -4.21 -5.33
N ALA A 78 -0.46 -4.89 -4.24
CA ALA A 78 0.92 -5.05 -3.78
C ALA A 78 1.34 -6.53 -3.77
N LEU A 79 1.53 -7.10 -4.97
CA LEU A 79 1.85 -8.52 -5.11
C LEU A 79 3.14 -8.87 -4.36
N VAL A 80 3.17 -10.03 -3.71
CA VAL A 80 4.34 -10.58 -2.99
C VAL A 80 5.66 -10.40 -3.76
N PRO A 81 5.81 -10.83 -5.02
CA PRO A 81 7.07 -10.64 -5.75
C PRO A 81 7.41 -9.17 -6.01
N GLU A 82 6.43 -8.29 -6.18
CA GLU A 82 6.67 -6.87 -6.42
C GLU A 82 7.11 -6.13 -5.16
N VAL A 83 6.58 -6.55 -4.00
CA VAL A 83 7.01 -6.02 -2.71
C VAL A 83 8.39 -6.56 -2.31
N ALA A 84 8.69 -7.82 -2.64
CA ALA A 84 10.02 -8.39 -2.43
C ALA A 84 11.12 -7.61 -3.18
N ASP A 85 10.80 -7.04 -4.34
CA ASP A 85 11.75 -6.26 -5.15
C ASP A 85 12.22 -4.95 -4.49
N TRP A 86 11.65 -4.56 -3.34
CA TRP A 86 12.18 -3.49 -2.50
C TRP A 86 13.57 -3.77 -1.93
N GLU A 87 14.06 -5.01 -1.96
CA GLU A 87 15.47 -5.34 -1.67
C GLU A 87 16.43 -4.49 -2.51
N HIS A 88 16.07 -4.23 -3.78
CA HIS A 88 16.88 -3.41 -4.69
C HIS A 88 16.87 -1.91 -4.37
N ALA A 89 16.01 -1.46 -3.46
CA ALA A 89 15.91 -0.06 -3.06
C ALA A 89 16.90 0.31 -1.95
N THR A 90 17.62 -0.65 -1.37
CA THR A 90 18.63 -0.42 -0.33
C THR A 90 19.96 -1.13 -0.62
N THR A 91 21.06 -0.57 -0.10
CA THR A 91 22.34 -1.27 0.08
C THR A 91 22.54 -1.79 1.52
N GLY A 92 21.63 -1.43 2.43
CA GLY A 92 21.59 -1.92 3.80
C GLY A 92 20.82 -3.23 3.94
N PRO A 93 20.60 -3.70 5.18
CA PRO A 93 19.81 -4.91 5.44
C PRO A 93 18.39 -4.79 4.90
N PHE A 94 17.89 -5.88 4.34
CA PHE A 94 16.51 -6.03 3.89
C PHE A 94 15.83 -7.17 4.66
N ASP A 95 14.62 -6.91 5.13
CA ASP A 95 13.73 -7.92 5.70
C ASP A 95 12.36 -7.83 5.02
N PHE A 96 11.71 -8.99 4.86
CA PHE A 96 10.44 -9.09 4.15
C PHE A 96 9.52 -10.08 4.86
N LYS A 97 8.33 -9.60 5.26
CA LYS A 97 7.32 -10.44 5.92
C LYS A 97 6.01 -10.40 5.13
N VAL A 98 5.44 -11.59 4.91
CA VAL A 98 4.14 -11.76 4.26
C VAL A 98 3.14 -12.18 5.32
N PHE A 99 2.01 -11.50 5.37
CA PHE A 99 0.93 -11.76 6.31
C PHE A 99 -0.29 -12.36 5.60
N PRO A 100 -1.11 -13.17 6.28
CA PRO A 100 -2.40 -13.57 5.74
C PRO A 100 -3.33 -12.35 5.59
N GLY A 101 -3.87 -12.11 4.39
CA GLY A 101 -4.80 -10.99 4.20
C GLY A 101 -4.76 -10.36 2.82
N ASP A 102 -5.72 -9.47 2.60
CA ASP A 102 -5.81 -8.63 1.40
C ASP A 102 -5.00 -7.33 1.58
N HIS A 103 -5.38 -6.26 0.87
CA HIS A 103 -4.71 -4.97 0.94
C HIS A 103 -4.72 -4.34 2.34
N PHE A 104 -5.68 -4.72 3.19
CA PHE A 104 -5.83 -4.23 4.56
C PHE A 104 -5.37 -5.25 5.61
N TYR A 105 -4.53 -6.23 5.24
CA TYR A 105 -3.95 -7.23 6.16
C TYR A 105 -3.41 -6.62 7.46
N LEU A 106 -2.90 -5.38 7.41
CA LEU A 106 -2.33 -4.67 8.56
C LEU A 106 -3.33 -4.45 9.71
N VAL A 107 -4.64 -4.50 9.44
CA VAL A 107 -5.70 -4.35 10.45
C VAL A 107 -5.89 -5.63 11.26
N PRO A 108 -6.21 -6.81 10.67
CA PRO A 108 -6.30 -8.06 11.43
C PRO A 108 -4.94 -8.54 11.95
N GLU A 109 -3.85 -8.25 11.26
CA GLU A 109 -2.49 -8.71 11.61
C GLU A 109 -1.68 -7.63 12.38
N ALA A 110 -2.37 -6.69 13.02
CA ALA A 110 -1.75 -5.53 13.67
C ALA A 110 -0.63 -5.90 14.66
N ASP A 111 -0.83 -6.94 15.47
CA ASP A 111 0.20 -7.41 16.43
C ASP A 111 1.45 -7.94 15.71
N GLY A 112 1.27 -8.68 14.63
CA GLY A 112 2.36 -9.22 13.82
C GLY A 112 3.13 -8.12 13.10
N VAL A 113 2.42 -7.15 12.52
CA VAL A 113 3.01 -5.97 11.88
C VAL A 113 3.79 -5.13 12.89
N LEU A 114 3.21 -4.86 14.07
CA LEU A 114 3.87 -4.09 15.12
C LEU A 114 5.12 -4.81 15.64
N SER A 115 5.07 -6.12 15.86
CA SER A 115 6.25 -6.92 16.19
C SER A 115 7.33 -6.77 15.12
N GLY A 116 6.93 -6.83 13.85
CA GLY A 116 7.87 -6.67 12.74
C GLY A 116 8.54 -5.30 12.68
N ILE A 117 7.80 -4.24 12.98
CA ILE A 117 8.36 -2.88 13.11
C ILE A 117 9.36 -2.82 14.26
N LEU A 118 9.00 -3.37 15.43
CA LEU A 118 9.89 -3.39 16.60
C LEU A 118 11.18 -4.17 16.35
N ASP A 119 11.11 -5.31 15.66
CA ASP A 119 12.30 -6.08 15.27
C ASP A 119 13.23 -5.25 14.37
N GLY A 120 12.66 -4.52 13.40
CA GLY A 120 13.42 -3.66 12.48
C GLY A 120 14.10 -2.49 13.19
N LEU A 121 13.42 -1.87 14.16
CA LEU A 121 13.97 -0.75 14.95
C LEU A 121 15.08 -1.20 15.92
N ASN A 122 14.97 -2.42 16.46
CA ASN A 122 15.94 -2.97 17.41
C ASN A 122 17.11 -3.70 16.74
N SER A 123 17.04 -3.91 15.43
CA SER A 123 18.13 -4.51 14.67
C SER A 123 19.28 -3.52 14.54
N PRO A 124 20.49 -3.83 15.05
CA PRO A 124 21.62 -2.92 14.91
C PRO A 124 21.92 -2.71 13.42
N ALA A 125 22.07 -1.45 13.01
CA ALA A 125 22.64 -1.12 11.71
C ALA A 125 24.05 -1.73 11.68
N ARG A 126 24.24 -2.78 10.87
CA ARG A 126 25.55 -3.41 10.68
C ARG A 126 26.42 -2.56 9.76
#